data_AF-A0A4Y2J0T8-F1
#
_entry.id   AF-A0A4Y2J0T8-F1
#
_cell.length_a   1.000
_cell.length_b   1.000
_cell.length_c   1.000
_cell.angle_alpha   90.00
_cell.angle_beta   90.00
_cell.angle_gamma   90.00
#
_symmetry.space_group_name_H-M   'P 1'
#
loop_
_entity.id
_entity.type
_entity.pdbx_description
1 polymer ?
#
loop_
_entity_poly.entity_id
_entity_poly.type
_entity_poly.pdbx_seq_one_letter_code
_entity_poly.pdbx_strand_id
1 'polypeptide(L)'
;MDVKEIGIQYNENSLSPDPSAPSKNAPTNDTGAETIKSYLEAAKQGHKEQKALIVVPNDSAEGNNKDIEAILRKELPQEMANKIKLVRETYKREIAVEYHGEEDVGTIKESIKSIESLNNNVSTRPPGKRHPSLVIYDVPEAATIEEIQKTAGTYSEEGMSLLLRVKMRGRQEEKNHIVLEAPSKVFHTLKHIKRISINWTL
;
A
#
# COMPACT_ATOMS: atom_id res chain seq x y z
N MET A 1 34.10 12.16 19.02
CA MET A 1 32.73 12.45 18.54
C MET A 1 32.43 11.42 17.48
N ASP A 2 31.63 10.41 17.85
CA ASP A 2 31.37 9.25 16.99
C ASP A 2 30.15 9.52 16.11
N VAL A 3 30.42 9.63 14.82
CA VAL A 3 29.42 9.71 13.75
C VAL A 3 28.66 8.38 13.73
N LYS A 4 27.36 8.37 14.04
CA LYS A 4 26.52 7.16 13.93
C LYS A 4 25.69 7.21 12.65
N GLU A 5 26.06 6.29 11.78
CA GLU A 5 25.80 6.30 10.37
C GLU A 5 24.86 5.11 10.08
N ILE A 6 23.59 5.35 9.75
CA ILE A 6 22.58 4.26 9.68
C ILE A 6 22.22 3.96 8.23
N GLY A 7 22.21 2.68 7.85
CA GLY A 7 21.85 2.23 6.50
C GLY A 7 20.37 1.84 6.37
N ILE A 8 19.76 2.16 5.23
CA ILE A 8 18.41 1.69 4.85
C ILE A 8 18.55 0.47 3.91
N GLN A 9 17.86 -0.63 4.23
CA GLN A 9 17.69 -1.79 3.35
C GLN A 9 16.20 -2.18 3.19
N TYR A 10 15.87 -2.73 2.03
CA TYR A 10 14.50 -3.09 1.61
C TYR A 10 14.30 -4.61 1.64
N ASN A 11 13.08 -5.05 1.96
CA ASN A 11 12.62 -6.41 1.69
C ASN A 11 11.68 -6.35 0.49
N GLU A 12 12.13 -6.82 -0.66
CA GLU A 12 11.25 -7.14 -1.79
C GLU A 12 10.76 -8.56 -1.56
N ASN A 13 9.44 -8.76 -1.49
CA ASN A 13 8.86 -10.09 -1.51
C ASN A 13 9.33 -10.80 -2.78
N SER A 14 10.24 -11.75 -2.60
CA SER A 14 10.92 -12.54 -3.62
C SER A 14 9.93 -13.37 -4.43
N LEU A 15 9.75 -13.00 -5.70
CA LEU A 15 9.56 -13.98 -6.77
C LEU A 15 10.96 -14.26 -7.32
N SER A 16 11.42 -15.50 -7.21
CA SER A 16 12.77 -15.91 -7.66
C SER A 16 12.99 -15.53 -9.13
N PRO A 17 14.11 -14.86 -9.48
CA PRO A 17 14.44 -14.61 -10.89
C PRO A 17 15.03 -15.87 -11.53
N ASP A 18 14.60 -16.12 -12.76
CA ASP A 18 15.08 -17.13 -13.69
C ASP A 18 16.62 -17.02 -13.88
N PRO A 19 17.40 -18.10 -13.76
CA PRO A 19 18.86 -18.09 -13.88
C PRO A 19 19.40 -17.79 -15.29
N SER A 20 18.54 -17.46 -16.26
CA SER A 20 18.93 -17.33 -17.67
C SER A 20 19.17 -15.89 -18.17
N ALA A 21 19.10 -14.86 -17.32
CA ALA A 21 19.29 -13.47 -17.75
C ALA A 21 20.76 -12.97 -17.56
N PRO A 22 21.42 -12.42 -18.60
CA PRO A 22 22.83 -12.04 -18.52
C PRO A 22 23.08 -10.85 -17.58
N SER A 23 24.06 -11.03 -16.69
CA SER A 23 24.57 -10.05 -15.73
C SER A 23 25.15 -8.81 -16.43
N LYS A 24 24.66 -7.62 -16.06
CA LYS A 24 25.33 -6.34 -16.37
C LYS A 24 25.53 -5.56 -15.08
N ASN A 25 26.70 -5.74 -14.46
CA ASN A 25 27.22 -4.85 -13.43
C ASN A 25 28.14 -3.81 -14.09
N ALA A 26 27.69 -2.56 -14.21
CA ALA A 26 28.53 -1.37 -14.27
C ALA A 26 27.70 -0.13 -13.87
N PRO A 27 28.24 0.79 -13.05
CA PRO A 27 27.48 1.92 -12.52
C PRO A 27 27.48 3.09 -13.50
N THR A 28 26.30 3.48 -14.00
CA THR A 28 26.09 4.73 -14.73
C THR A 28 25.37 5.74 -13.83
N ASN A 29 25.99 6.90 -13.61
CA ASN A 29 25.61 7.90 -12.61
C ASN A 29 24.35 8.72 -12.94
N ASP A 30 23.62 8.42 -14.02
CA ASP A 30 22.40 9.15 -14.43
C ASP A 30 21.09 8.37 -14.21
N THR A 31 21.18 7.07 -13.89
CA THR A 31 20.01 6.19 -13.86
C THR A 31 19.04 6.50 -12.72
N GLY A 32 19.53 7.06 -11.60
CA GLY A 32 18.71 7.36 -10.43
C GLY A 32 17.67 8.47 -10.66
N ALA A 33 18.08 9.56 -11.31
CA ALA A 33 17.21 10.71 -11.54
C ALA A 33 16.13 10.43 -12.61
N GLU A 34 16.48 9.69 -13.66
CA GLU A 34 15.53 9.25 -14.68
C GLU A 34 14.53 8.23 -14.12
N THR A 35 14.99 7.33 -13.26
CA THR A 35 14.13 6.39 -12.54
C THR A 35 13.16 7.12 -11.60
N ILE A 36 13.61 8.16 -10.89
CA ILE A 36 12.74 9.02 -10.06
C ILE A 36 11.70 9.72 -10.93
N LYS A 37 12.10 10.30 -12.07
CA LYS A 37 11.14 10.94 -12.99
C LYS A 37 10.12 9.93 -13.50
N SER A 38 10.55 8.74 -13.91
CA SER A 38 9.66 7.66 -14.36
C SER A 38 8.68 7.24 -13.26
N TYR A 39 9.12 7.08 -12.01
CA TYR A 39 8.21 6.73 -10.90
C TYR A 39 7.30 7.88 -10.49
N LEU A 40 7.79 9.12 -10.49
CA LEU A 40 6.95 10.30 -10.23
C LEU A 40 5.93 10.49 -11.34
N GLU A 41 6.28 10.18 -12.58
CA GLU A 41 5.38 10.17 -13.72
C GLU A 41 4.37 9.03 -13.62
N ALA A 42 4.79 7.83 -13.22
CA ALA A 42 3.90 6.70 -12.91
C ALA A 42 3.01 6.93 -11.68
N ALA A 43 3.43 7.78 -10.73
CA ALA A 43 2.62 8.22 -9.59
C ALA A 43 1.67 9.38 -9.96
N LYS A 44 1.95 10.11 -11.05
CA LYS A 44 1.07 11.13 -11.65
C LYS A 44 0.06 10.53 -12.62
N GLN A 45 0.45 9.50 -13.37
CA GLN A 45 -0.48 8.60 -14.04
C GLN A 45 -1.35 7.98 -12.94
N GLY A 46 -2.65 8.22 -13.01
CA GLY A 46 -3.59 7.75 -11.99
C GLY A 46 -3.39 6.28 -11.65
N HIS A 47 -3.79 5.92 -10.43
CA HIS A 47 -3.81 4.55 -9.95
C HIS A 47 -4.29 3.58 -11.04
N LYS A 48 -3.58 2.46 -11.27
CA LYS A 48 -4.17 1.31 -11.99
C LYS A 48 -5.53 1.06 -11.36
N GLU A 49 -6.59 1.22 -12.15
CA GLU A 49 -7.94 1.20 -11.61
C GLU A 49 -8.18 -0.14 -10.94
N GLN A 50 -8.74 -0.07 -9.74
CA GLN A 50 -8.87 -1.25 -8.91
C GLN A 50 -9.96 -2.13 -9.52
N LYS A 51 -9.58 -3.26 -10.09
CA LYS A 51 -10.48 -4.33 -10.56
C LYS A 51 -11.27 -5.01 -9.43
N ALA A 52 -11.31 -4.41 -8.25
CA ALA A 52 -11.92 -4.98 -7.07
C ALA A 52 -12.86 -3.98 -6.41
N LEU A 53 -13.98 -4.47 -5.90
CA LEU A 53 -14.96 -3.72 -5.13
C LEU A 53 -15.08 -4.35 -3.74
N ILE A 54 -15.11 -3.51 -2.71
CA ILE A 54 -15.42 -3.97 -1.35
C ILE A 54 -16.94 -3.90 -1.18
N VAL A 55 -17.53 -5.04 -0.86
CA VAL A 55 -18.94 -5.23 -0.54
C VAL A 55 -19.04 -5.42 0.97
N VAL A 56 -19.80 -4.54 1.61
CA VAL A 56 -20.03 -4.54 3.05
C VAL A 56 -21.50 -4.90 3.29
N PRO A 57 -21.81 -6.00 3.98
CA PRO A 57 -23.18 -6.28 4.40
C PRO A 57 -23.66 -5.22 5.39
N ASN A 58 -24.90 -4.75 5.23
CA ASN A 58 -25.53 -3.90 6.22
C ASN A 58 -25.91 -4.77 7.44
N ASP A 59 -25.85 -4.21 8.66
CA ASP A 59 -26.04 -4.92 9.94
C ASP A 59 -27.38 -5.68 10.11
N SER A 60 -28.31 -5.53 9.16
CA SER A 60 -29.54 -6.34 9.08
C SER A 60 -29.36 -7.72 8.42
N ALA A 61 -28.23 -7.96 7.75
CA ALA A 61 -27.90 -9.22 7.10
C ALA A 61 -27.08 -10.09 8.06
N GLU A 62 -27.75 -10.67 9.04
CA GLU A 62 -27.22 -11.70 9.93
C GLU A 62 -27.04 -13.00 9.12
N GLY A 63 -26.05 -13.02 8.23
CA GLY A 63 -25.80 -14.09 7.27
C GLY A 63 -24.31 -14.26 7.04
N ASN A 64 -23.88 -15.51 6.82
CA ASN A 64 -22.47 -15.82 6.61
C ASN A 64 -21.96 -15.10 5.36
N ASN A 65 -20.70 -14.66 5.34
CA ASN A 65 -20.09 -14.02 4.17
C ASN A 65 -20.14 -14.87 2.88
N LYS A 66 -20.33 -16.20 3.00
CA LYS A 66 -20.60 -17.10 1.87
C LYS A 66 -21.94 -16.85 1.18
N ASP A 67 -22.94 -16.36 1.91
CA ASP A 67 -24.28 -16.11 1.37
C ASP A 67 -24.28 -14.88 0.45
N ILE A 68 -23.41 -13.89 0.72
CA ILE A 68 -23.33 -12.67 -0.08
C ILE A 68 -22.78 -12.94 -1.48
N GLU A 69 -21.83 -13.87 -1.65
CA GLU A 69 -21.41 -14.28 -2.99
C GLU A 69 -22.57 -14.93 -3.76
N ALA A 70 -23.33 -15.80 -3.10
CA ALA A 70 -24.48 -16.45 -3.71
C ALA A 70 -25.58 -15.45 -4.07
N ILE A 71 -25.85 -14.48 -3.19
CA ILE A 71 -26.79 -13.37 -3.42
C ILE A 71 -26.34 -12.53 -4.60
N LEU A 72 -25.06 -12.14 -4.66
CA LEU A 72 -24.53 -11.37 -5.79
C LEU A 72 -24.65 -12.14 -7.10
N ARG A 73 -24.31 -13.44 -7.13
CA ARG A 73 -24.42 -14.26 -8.35
C ARG A 73 -25.87 -14.52 -8.77
N LYS A 74 -26.82 -14.49 -7.84
CA LYS A 74 -28.24 -14.73 -8.09
C LYS A 74 -28.97 -13.46 -8.54
N GLU A 75 -28.71 -12.34 -7.88
CA GLU A 75 -29.44 -11.09 -8.07
C GLU A 75 -28.81 -10.22 -9.17
N LEU A 76 -27.50 -10.36 -9.45
CA LEU A 76 -26.90 -9.69 -10.60
C LEU A 76 -27.28 -10.37 -11.92
N PRO A 77 -27.36 -9.60 -13.02
CA PRO A 77 -27.47 -10.18 -14.36
C PRO A 77 -26.37 -11.20 -14.61
N GLN A 78 -26.71 -12.32 -15.24
CA GLN A 78 -25.79 -13.44 -15.43
C GLN A 78 -24.50 -13.02 -16.16
N GLU A 79 -24.59 -12.09 -17.11
CA GLU A 79 -23.43 -11.50 -17.80
C GLU A 79 -22.47 -10.79 -16.85
N MET A 80 -22.97 -10.14 -15.80
CA MET A 80 -22.16 -9.47 -14.77
C MET A 80 -21.64 -10.45 -13.72
N ALA A 81 -22.46 -11.42 -13.32
CA ALA A 81 -22.05 -12.46 -12.39
C ALA A 81 -20.89 -13.31 -12.94
N ASN A 82 -20.85 -13.54 -14.26
CA ASN A 82 -19.76 -14.25 -14.94
C ASN A 82 -18.45 -13.45 -14.99
N LYS A 83 -18.50 -12.13 -14.80
CA LYS A 83 -17.31 -11.26 -14.76
C LYS A 83 -16.63 -11.27 -13.39
N ILE A 84 -17.25 -11.87 -12.37
CA ILE A 84 -16.65 -12.08 -11.04
C ILE A 84 -15.56 -13.15 -11.16
N LYS A 85 -14.31 -12.72 -11.00
CA LYS A 85 -13.13 -13.59 -11.05
C LYS A 85 -12.86 -14.26 -9.71
N LEU A 86 -12.90 -13.48 -8.63
CA LEU A 86 -12.54 -13.97 -7.29
C LEU A 86 -13.35 -13.24 -6.23
N VAL A 87 -13.81 -13.98 -5.23
CA VAL A 87 -14.42 -13.43 -4.02
C VAL A 87 -13.56 -13.84 -2.84
N ARG A 88 -13.14 -12.86 -2.03
CA ARG A 88 -12.34 -13.10 -0.83
C ARG A 88 -12.90 -12.34 0.36
N GLU A 89 -12.87 -12.99 1.51
CA GLU A 89 -13.19 -12.32 2.77
C GLU A 89 -11.98 -11.50 3.24
N THR A 90 -12.26 -10.32 3.79
CA THR A 90 -11.28 -9.43 4.41
C THR A 90 -11.29 -9.63 5.93
N TYR A 91 -10.21 -9.23 6.59
CA TYR A 91 -10.11 -9.29 8.06
C TYR A 91 -11.19 -8.49 8.81
N LYS A 92 -11.89 -7.57 8.13
CA LYS A 92 -12.98 -6.76 8.69
C LYS A 92 -14.36 -7.39 8.48
N ARG A 93 -14.43 -8.68 8.08
CA ARG A 93 -15.66 -9.37 7.66
C ARG A 93 -16.35 -8.70 6.45
N GLU A 94 -15.66 -7.83 5.73
CA GLU A 94 -16.11 -7.32 4.43
C GLU A 94 -15.69 -8.30 3.33
N ILE A 95 -16.35 -8.25 2.19
CA ILE A 95 -16.02 -9.09 1.04
C ILE A 95 -15.36 -8.24 -0.04
N ALA A 96 -14.22 -8.69 -0.56
CA ALA A 96 -13.61 -8.11 -1.74
C ALA A 96 -13.92 -8.98 -2.96
N VAL A 97 -14.57 -8.38 -3.95
CA VAL A 97 -14.94 -9.01 -5.21
C VAL A 97 -14.02 -8.47 -6.30
N GLU A 98 -13.24 -9.34 -6.94
CA GLU A 98 -12.37 -9.04 -8.07
C GLU A 98 -13.08 -9.38 -9.39
N TYR A 99 -12.97 -8.51 -10.38
CA TYR A 99 -13.58 -8.61 -11.69
C TYR A 99 -12.51 -8.70 -12.80
N HIS A 100 -12.92 -9.12 -13.99
CA HIS A 100 -12.01 -9.23 -15.15
C HIS A 100 -11.61 -7.87 -15.74
N GLY A 101 -12.59 -7.00 -16.00
CA GLY A 101 -12.42 -5.64 -16.55
C GLY A 101 -12.42 -4.55 -15.48
N GLU A 102 -11.90 -3.37 -15.86
CA GLU A 102 -11.92 -2.16 -15.02
C GLU A 102 -13.28 -1.45 -15.17
N GLU A 103 -13.78 -1.39 -16.41
CA GLU A 103 -15.11 -0.94 -16.79
C GLU A 103 -16.23 -1.67 -16.02
N ASP A 104 -15.99 -2.93 -15.67
CA ASP A 104 -16.95 -3.78 -14.97
C ASP A 104 -17.24 -3.28 -13.54
N VAL A 105 -16.26 -2.66 -12.87
CA VAL A 105 -16.41 -2.23 -11.47
C VAL A 105 -17.43 -1.10 -11.34
N GLY A 106 -17.41 -0.15 -12.28
CA GLY A 106 -18.38 0.95 -12.31
C GLY A 106 -19.79 0.45 -12.59
N THR A 107 -19.96 -0.35 -13.64
CA THR A 107 -21.26 -0.93 -14.03
C THR A 107 -21.85 -1.81 -12.94
N ILE A 108 -21.03 -2.61 -12.26
CA ILE A 108 -21.51 -3.49 -11.19
C ILE A 108 -21.87 -2.69 -9.94
N LYS A 109 -21.08 -1.66 -9.61
CA LYS A 109 -21.42 -0.73 -8.52
C LYS A 109 -22.76 -0.04 -8.77
N GLU A 110 -23.03 0.41 -10.00
CA GLU A 110 -24.31 1.02 -10.37
C GLU A 110 -25.45 0.01 -10.33
N SER A 111 -25.22 -1.22 -10.81
CA SER A 111 -26.22 -2.29 -10.80
C SER A 111 -26.62 -2.68 -9.38
N ILE A 112 -25.64 -2.82 -8.47
CA ILE A 112 -25.90 -3.10 -7.04
C ILE A 112 -26.75 -1.98 -6.42
N LYS A 113 -26.52 -0.72 -6.79
CA LYS A 113 -27.35 0.40 -6.32
C LYS A 113 -28.74 0.44 -6.96
N SER A 114 -28.86 0.04 -8.21
CA SER A 114 -30.12 0.05 -8.95
C SER A 114 -31.07 -1.07 -8.53
N ILE A 115 -30.54 -2.20 -8.06
CA ILE A 115 -31.33 -3.35 -7.62
C ILE A 115 -31.67 -3.16 -6.15
N GLU A 116 -32.96 -2.96 -5.85
CA GLU A 116 -33.45 -2.68 -4.49
C GLU A 116 -33.06 -3.79 -3.49
N SER A 117 -33.15 -5.06 -3.89
CA SER A 117 -32.75 -6.20 -3.05
C SER A 117 -31.28 -6.15 -2.66
N LEU A 118 -30.39 -5.73 -3.56
CA LEU A 118 -28.96 -5.61 -3.26
C LEU A 118 -28.65 -4.32 -2.49
N ASN A 119 -29.21 -3.18 -2.89
CA ASN A 119 -28.94 -1.89 -2.27
C ASN A 119 -29.34 -1.85 -0.78
N ASN A 120 -30.40 -2.57 -0.40
CA ASN A 120 -30.84 -2.66 1.00
C ASN A 120 -29.94 -3.59 1.84
N ASN A 121 -29.37 -4.63 1.23
CA ASN A 121 -28.59 -5.65 1.94
C ASN A 121 -27.08 -5.37 1.96
N VAL A 122 -26.54 -4.73 0.92
CA VAL A 122 -25.11 -4.53 0.75
C VAL A 122 -24.77 -3.10 0.34
N SER A 123 -23.72 -2.56 0.94
CA SER A 123 -23.07 -1.33 0.55
C SER A 123 -21.78 -1.62 -0.21
N THR A 124 -21.40 -0.74 -1.13
CA THR A 124 -20.18 -0.92 -1.94
C THR A 124 -19.26 0.28 -1.85
N ARG A 125 -17.96 0.00 -1.73
CA ARG A 125 -16.91 1.02 -1.71
C ARG A 125 -15.66 0.55 -2.46
N PRO A 126 -14.88 1.47 -3.06
CA PRO A 126 -13.59 1.10 -3.62
C PRO A 126 -12.63 0.62 -2.52
N PRO A 127 -11.71 -0.30 -2.82
CA PRO A 127 -10.60 -0.63 -1.94
C PRO A 127 -9.80 0.61 -1.52
N GLY A 128 -9.35 0.61 -0.27
CA GLY A 128 -8.53 1.70 0.25
C GLY A 128 -7.18 1.79 -0.45
N LYS A 129 -6.66 3.02 -0.59
CA LYS A 129 -5.27 3.25 -1.04
C LYS A 129 -4.31 2.67 0.00
N ARG A 130 -3.38 1.83 -0.44
CA ARG A 130 -2.34 1.27 0.43
C ARG A 130 -1.05 2.04 0.22
N HIS A 131 -0.56 2.68 1.28
CA HIS A 131 0.76 3.31 1.27
C HIS A 131 1.87 2.26 1.46
N PRO A 132 3.02 2.41 0.78
CA PRO A 132 4.18 1.58 1.01
C PRO A 132 4.73 1.74 2.44
N SER A 133 5.58 0.79 2.85
CA SER A 133 6.25 0.83 4.13
C SER A 133 7.75 1.00 3.95
N LEU A 134 8.34 1.88 4.75
CA LEU A 134 9.77 2.14 4.86
C LEU A 134 10.28 1.59 6.19
N VAL A 135 11.46 0.98 6.19
CA VAL A 135 12.14 0.56 7.42
C VAL A 135 13.34 1.48 7.66
N ILE A 136 13.41 2.06 8.85
CA ILE A 136 14.57 2.82 9.32
C ILE A 136 15.23 1.99 10.41
N TYR A 137 16.48 1.60 10.19
CA TYR A 137 17.26 0.80 11.12
C TYR A 137 17.90 1.68 12.20
N ASP A 138 18.45 1.06 13.24
CA ASP A 138 19.32 1.66 14.25
C ASP A 138 18.87 3.01 14.85
N VAL A 139 17.57 3.27 14.87
CA VAL A 139 16.97 4.49 15.43
C VAL A 139 17.21 4.51 16.94
N PRO A 140 17.81 5.57 17.51
CA PRO A 140 17.98 5.68 18.95
C PRO A 140 16.65 5.49 19.69
N GLU A 141 16.65 4.74 20.78
CA GLU A 141 15.42 4.46 21.54
C GLU A 141 14.72 5.72 22.07
N ALA A 142 15.52 6.73 22.41
CA ALA A 142 15.07 8.05 22.84
C ALA A 142 14.42 8.87 21.71
N ALA A 143 14.62 8.51 20.43
CA ALA A 143 14.06 9.26 19.32
C ALA A 143 12.54 9.08 19.23
N THR A 144 11.85 10.20 19.17
CA THR A 144 10.39 10.28 19.02
C THR A 144 10.00 10.20 17.55
N ILE A 145 8.77 9.74 17.29
CA ILE A 145 8.23 9.70 15.92
C ILE A 145 8.14 11.10 15.31
N GLU A 146 7.88 12.12 16.13
CA GLU A 146 7.79 13.52 15.71
C GLU A 146 9.15 14.03 15.21
N GLU A 147 10.25 13.70 15.88
CA GLU A 147 11.60 14.03 15.42
C GLU A 147 11.92 13.36 14.08
N ILE A 148 11.50 12.10 13.90
CA ILE A 148 11.69 11.36 12.65
C ILE A 148 10.87 11.98 11.51
N GLN A 149 9.60 12.31 11.77
CA GLN A 149 8.72 12.99 10.83
C GLN A 149 9.26 14.38 10.44
N LYS A 150 9.71 15.15 11.43
CA LYS A 150 10.33 16.47 11.22
C LYS A 150 11.58 16.36 10.37
N THR A 151 12.43 15.37 10.66
CA THR A 151 13.65 15.13 9.89
C THR A 151 13.32 14.70 8.46
N ALA A 152 12.36 13.79 8.27
CA ALA A 152 11.86 13.41 6.95
C ALA A 152 11.26 14.61 6.19
N GLY A 153 10.64 15.55 6.90
CA GLY A 153 10.13 16.82 6.40
C GLY A 153 11.19 17.68 5.72
N THR A 154 12.46 17.60 6.16
CA THR A 154 13.57 18.35 5.53
C THR A 154 13.90 17.84 4.12
N TYR A 155 13.54 16.60 3.82
CA TYR A 155 13.81 15.95 2.54
C TYR A 155 12.58 15.92 1.62
N SER A 156 11.37 16.00 2.19
CA SER A 156 10.11 15.92 1.46
C SER A 156 9.04 16.72 2.21
N GLU A 157 8.32 17.60 1.52
CA GLU A 157 7.27 18.45 2.10
C GLU A 157 6.17 17.63 2.82
N GLU A 158 5.90 16.41 2.34
CA GLU A 158 4.95 15.46 2.93
C GLU A 158 5.59 14.53 4.01
N GLY A 159 6.80 14.83 4.49
CA GLY A 159 7.52 13.99 5.47
C GLY A 159 6.81 13.86 6.82
N MET A 160 5.94 14.81 7.16
CA MET A 160 5.07 14.75 8.34
C MET A 160 3.95 13.69 8.21
N SER A 161 3.70 13.19 7.01
CA SER A 161 2.66 12.19 6.73
C SER A 161 3.10 10.74 7.01
N LEU A 162 4.30 10.54 7.58
CA LEU A 162 4.78 9.20 7.94
C LEU A 162 4.02 8.68 9.17
N LEU A 163 3.46 7.47 9.10
CA LEU A 163 2.76 6.86 10.24
C LEU A 163 3.55 5.68 10.78
N LEU A 164 3.77 5.65 12.11
CA LEU A 164 4.42 4.50 12.75
C LEU A 164 3.51 3.27 12.66
N ARG A 165 4.02 2.18 12.07
CA ARG A 165 3.35 0.89 12.05
C ARG A 165 3.89 -0.04 13.12
N VAL A 166 5.21 -0.16 13.20
CA VAL A 166 5.88 -1.11 14.11
C VAL A 166 7.17 -0.49 14.62
N LYS A 167 7.43 -0.66 15.91
CA LYS A 167 8.74 -0.44 16.54
C LYS A 167 9.25 -1.78 17.04
N MET A 168 10.45 -2.16 16.65
CA MET A 168 11.07 -3.42 17.06
C MET A 168 12.49 -3.17 17.61
N ARG A 169 12.92 -4.00 18.56
CA ARG A 169 14.26 -3.90 19.14
C ARG A 169 15.32 -4.13 18.05
N GLY A 170 16.30 -3.23 17.99
CA GLY A 170 17.44 -3.35 17.10
C GLY A 170 18.49 -4.32 17.63
N ARG A 171 19.53 -4.56 16.82
CA ARG A 171 20.63 -5.45 17.21
C ARG A 171 21.53 -4.87 18.31
N GLN A 172 21.64 -3.55 18.38
CA GLN A 172 22.41 -2.86 19.41
C GLN A 172 21.49 -2.44 20.57
N GLU A 173 22.05 -2.41 21.78
CA GLU A 173 21.38 -1.87 22.96
C GLU A 173 20.99 -0.40 22.72
N GLU A 174 19.82 0.00 23.21
CA GLU A 174 19.23 1.34 23.03
C GLU A 174 18.95 1.76 21.57
N LYS A 175 18.91 0.79 20.64
CA LYS A 175 18.51 1.03 19.25
C LYS A 175 17.29 0.24 18.87
N ASN A 176 16.47 0.83 18.02
CA ASN A 176 15.27 0.23 17.46
C ASN A 176 15.32 0.22 15.93
N HIS A 177 14.54 -0.66 15.33
CA HIS A 177 14.14 -0.56 13.93
C HIS A 177 12.68 -0.13 13.90
N ILE A 178 12.34 0.82 13.06
CA ILE A 178 10.98 1.32 12.94
C ILE A 178 10.48 1.11 11.53
N VAL A 179 9.23 0.67 11.44
CA VAL A 179 8.50 0.52 10.19
C VAL A 179 7.51 1.66 10.11
N LEU A 180 7.65 2.48 9.08
CA LEU A 180 6.80 3.63 8.81
C LEU A 180 5.98 3.39 7.56
N GLU A 181 4.71 3.75 7.59
CA GLU A 181 3.89 3.94 6.42
C GLU A 181 4.21 5.30 5.80
N ALA A 182 4.43 5.33 4.48
CA ALA A 182 4.81 6.55 3.78
C ALA A 182 3.99 6.73 2.50
N PRO A 183 3.47 7.94 2.22
CA PRO A 183 2.94 8.25 0.89
C PRO A 183 3.96 7.90 -0.20
N SER A 184 3.52 7.42 -1.37
CA SER A 184 4.43 6.92 -2.41
C SER A 184 5.50 7.95 -2.79
N LYS A 185 5.12 9.23 -2.91
CA LYS A 185 6.05 10.32 -3.21
C LYS A 185 7.15 10.44 -2.15
N VAL A 186 6.76 10.48 -0.87
CA VAL A 186 7.69 10.51 0.28
C VAL A 186 8.57 9.26 0.31
N PHE A 187 7.98 8.08 0.09
CA PHE A 187 8.69 6.81 0.07
C PHE A 187 9.81 6.81 -0.97
N HIS A 188 9.53 7.24 -2.20
CA HIS A 188 10.53 7.28 -3.26
C HIS A 188 11.64 8.29 -2.97
N THR A 189 11.31 9.47 -2.42
CA THR A 189 12.32 10.44 -1.99
C THR A 189 13.23 9.87 -0.91
N LEU A 190 12.66 9.35 0.18
CA LEU A 190 13.43 8.80 1.30
C LEU A 190 14.21 7.54 0.90
N LYS A 191 13.68 6.74 -0.02
CA LYS A 191 14.35 5.54 -0.55
C LYS A 191 15.73 5.85 -1.16
N HIS A 192 15.90 7.02 -1.76
CA HIS A 192 17.15 7.37 -2.45
C HIS A 192 18.19 8.04 -1.55
N ILE A 193 17.76 8.68 -0.47
CA ILE A 193 18.66 9.37 0.47
C ILE A 193 19.47 8.35 1.31
N LYS A 194 18.97 7.10 1.41
CA LYS A 194 19.61 5.94 2.08
C LYS A 194 19.90 6.09 3.57
N ARG A 195 19.91 7.32 4.12
CA ARG A 195 20.19 7.65 5.53
C ARG A 195 19.42 8.91 5.92
N ILE A 196 19.03 9.01 7.18
CA ILE A 196 18.31 10.17 7.71
C ILE A 196 19.03 10.58 8.99
N SER A 197 19.41 11.86 9.09
CA SER A 197 20.14 12.38 10.25
C SER A 197 19.18 12.91 11.31
N ILE A 198 18.86 12.08 12.31
CA ILE A 198 17.96 12.43 13.41
C ILE A 198 18.78 13.11 14.52
N ASN A 199 18.28 14.23 15.06
CA ASN A 199 18.90 15.02 16.15
C ASN A 199 20.25 15.68 15.80
N TRP A 200 20.34 16.30 14.62
CA TRP A 200 21.36 17.30 14.37
C TRP A 200 21.02 18.59 15.14
N THR A 201 21.68 18.81 16.26
CA THR A 201 21.89 20.18 16.77
C THR A 201 23.02 20.81 15.95
N LEU A 202 22.73 21.96 15.33
CA LEU A 202 23.75 22.89 14.82
C LEU A 202 24.47 23.57 15.97
#